data_AF-A0A0F7ZWB5-F1
#
_entry.id   AF-A0A0F7ZWB5-F1
#
_cell.length_a   1.000
_cell.length_b   1.000
_cell.length_c   1.000
_cell.angle_alpha   90.00
_cell.angle_beta   90.00
_cell.angle_gamma   90.00
#
_symmetry.space_group_name_H-M   'P 1'
#
loop_
_entity.id
_entity.type
_entity.pdbx_description
1 polymer ?
#
loop_
_entity_poly.entity_id
_entity_poly.type
_entity_poly.pdbx_seq_one_letter_code
_entity_poly.pdbx_strand_id
1 'polypeptide(L)'
;MRLKAALDHIERFPDSKMAKVARDFDVPRLRLRRRLEGRGPRNGNPEFHTKLTKAEETALCRYIDRLDNINLAVRKEFVQDTANCILKARASKNDRSPPQVGLKWAGRFIKRHGYSLFPSKVLDANRQASEDVEMLNEYFQKLRTVIESNGVVSEDVWNMDETGFQIGVGKDQLVVTRRRRAQYFGLPVNRESATAIEAVSAGGRVIPLFLILSGQMHMSQWYQVKELEGDTVIGTSPTGYSNDRHSLSWLKHFDHHSRKETVGSKRLLLMDGYSSHTTKEFIQYCDDHDIIPFGYPPHSTHLVQPLDVVVFQPYKHYHAKALDLVVRDGVTNITKLEFLALIQGVRSLTFTKTTIQAAFRETGIFPFNPRKVLDKVARRRQLTPPNPAPNGPHSSPFRTPVTLRQMNKVASEIKDQMNSFPNLNDEFKDNINRFLSGALAQGTELVHTLRDLGRTRLAEQTAQRRRSMKNKQLQSGGVLTVAQARGMVQEMRNDELARARRVVERAEKQHHNGCKKWFSEAAKISRRWRIEGRLQPMYVIDNPGSGRLLRRA
;
A
#
# COMPACT_ATOMS: atom_id res chain seq x y z
N MET A 1 -57.21 -22.86 -26.13
CA MET A 1 -58.52 -23.56 -26.15
C MET A 1 -59.28 -23.35 -27.46
N ARG A 2 -59.60 -22.12 -27.88
CA ARG A 2 -60.41 -21.82 -29.07
C ARG A 2 -59.92 -22.40 -30.40
N LEU A 3 -58.61 -22.38 -30.67
CA LEU A 3 -58.02 -22.97 -31.90
C LEU A 3 -58.16 -24.50 -31.97
N LYS A 4 -58.12 -25.19 -30.82
CA LYS A 4 -58.25 -26.66 -30.78
C LYS A 4 -59.70 -27.06 -31.06
N ALA A 5 -60.66 -26.39 -30.43
CA ALA A 5 -62.08 -26.57 -30.70
C ALA A 5 -62.45 -26.29 -32.17
N ALA A 6 -61.84 -25.27 -32.79
CA ALA A 6 -62.03 -24.96 -34.21
C ALA A 6 -61.49 -26.06 -35.16
N LEU A 7 -60.40 -26.74 -34.76
CA LEU A 7 -59.85 -27.87 -35.54
C LEU A 7 -60.70 -29.12 -35.36
N ASP A 8 -61.08 -29.44 -34.12
CA ASP A 8 -61.96 -30.57 -33.81
C ASP A 8 -63.32 -30.44 -34.52
N HIS A 9 -63.82 -29.21 -34.70
CA HIS A 9 -65.04 -28.94 -35.46
C HIS A 9 -64.88 -29.20 -36.98
N ILE A 10 -63.74 -28.83 -37.57
CA ILE A 10 -63.45 -29.10 -38.98
C ILE A 10 -63.24 -30.61 -39.23
N GLU A 11 -62.64 -31.30 -38.27
CA GLU A 11 -62.44 -32.75 -38.34
C GLU A 11 -63.77 -33.54 -38.23
N ARG A 12 -64.72 -33.05 -37.42
CA ARG A 12 -66.07 -33.64 -37.31
C ARG A 12 -67.01 -33.28 -38.46
N PHE A 13 -66.80 -32.14 -39.13
CA PHE A 13 -67.65 -31.65 -40.21
C PHE A 13 -66.81 -31.17 -41.42
N PRO A 14 -66.34 -32.08 -42.28
CA PRO A 14 -65.37 -31.79 -43.35
C PRO A 14 -65.83 -30.76 -44.39
N ASP A 15 -67.14 -30.64 -44.61
CA ASP A 15 -67.72 -29.69 -45.58
C ASP A 15 -67.85 -28.25 -45.05
N SER A 16 -67.41 -28.01 -43.80
CA SER A 16 -67.51 -26.71 -43.16
C SER A 16 -66.58 -25.69 -43.81
N LYS A 17 -67.14 -24.59 -44.31
CA LYS A 17 -66.35 -23.47 -44.86
C LYS A 17 -65.44 -22.87 -43.78
N MET A 18 -64.12 -22.95 -43.96
CA MET A 18 -63.11 -22.45 -43.02
C MET A 18 -63.29 -20.97 -42.58
N ALA A 19 -63.88 -20.10 -43.41
CA ALA A 19 -64.19 -18.71 -43.02
C ALA A 19 -65.32 -18.60 -42.00
N LYS A 20 -66.27 -19.54 -42.03
CA LYS A 20 -67.37 -19.61 -41.07
C LYS A 20 -66.84 -20.12 -39.73
N VAL A 21 -66.11 -21.24 -39.73
CA VAL A 21 -65.47 -21.78 -38.52
C VAL A 21 -64.50 -20.78 -37.87
N ALA A 22 -63.70 -20.07 -38.66
CA ALA A 22 -62.81 -19.02 -38.14
C ALA A 22 -63.57 -17.89 -37.41
N ARG A 23 -64.77 -17.52 -37.88
CA ARG A 23 -65.62 -16.51 -37.24
C ARG A 23 -66.32 -17.05 -36.01
N ASP A 24 -66.93 -18.24 -36.13
CA ASP A 24 -67.74 -18.85 -35.06
C ASP A 24 -66.90 -19.17 -33.81
N PHE A 25 -65.62 -19.50 -34.01
CA PHE A 25 -64.68 -19.81 -32.91
C PHE A 25 -63.75 -18.65 -32.54
N ASP A 26 -63.92 -17.47 -33.16
CA ASP A 26 -63.10 -16.27 -32.92
C ASP A 26 -61.59 -16.56 -33.08
N VAL A 27 -61.22 -17.15 -34.22
CA VAL A 27 -59.83 -17.51 -34.56
C VAL A 27 -59.46 -16.91 -35.92
N PRO A 28 -58.29 -16.23 -36.05
CA PRO A 28 -57.84 -15.74 -37.34
C PRO A 28 -57.75 -16.86 -38.39
N ARG A 29 -58.43 -16.68 -39.54
CA ARG A 29 -58.50 -17.67 -40.63
C ARG A 29 -57.12 -18.18 -41.07
N LEU A 30 -56.13 -17.28 -41.15
CA LEU A 30 -54.74 -17.62 -41.49
C LEU A 30 -54.08 -18.54 -40.46
N ARG A 31 -54.41 -18.37 -39.17
CA ARG A 31 -53.87 -19.20 -38.08
C ARG A 31 -54.50 -20.60 -38.10
N LEU A 32 -55.80 -20.70 -38.39
CA LEU A 32 -56.52 -21.97 -38.54
C LEU A 32 -56.01 -22.76 -39.75
N ARG A 33 -55.87 -22.10 -40.91
CA ARG A 33 -55.32 -22.69 -42.14
C ARG A 33 -53.92 -23.26 -41.93
N ARG A 34 -53.00 -22.48 -41.35
CA ARG A 34 -51.63 -22.94 -41.07
C ARG A 34 -51.63 -24.19 -40.19
N ARG A 35 -52.55 -24.28 -39.23
CA ARG A 35 -52.63 -25.40 -38.29
C ARG A 35 -53.19 -26.68 -38.94
N LEU A 36 -54.14 -26.55 -39.88
CA LEU A 36 -54.62 -27.66 -40.74
C LEU A 36 -53.53 -28.14 -41.72
N GLU A 37 -52.72 -27.22 -42.25
CA GLU A 37 -51.55 -27.54 -43.09
C GLU A 37 -50.36 -28.12 -42.28
N GLY A 38 -50.59 -28.59 -41.05
CA GLY A 38 -49.58 -29.19 -40.19
C GLY A 38 -48.54 -28.23 -39.61
N ARG A 39 -48.63 -26.92 -39.88
CA ARG A 39 -47.69 -25.93 -39.35
C ARG A 39 -48.05 -25.59 -37.91
N GLY A 40 -47.25 -26.10 -36.98
CA GLY A 40 -47.36 -25.78 -35.55
C GLY A 40 -47.13 -24.30 -35.25
N PRO A 41 -47.42 -23.85 -34.02
CA PRO A 41 -46.85 -22.59 -33.53
C PRO A 41 -45.34 -22.63 -33.77
N ARG A 42 -44.72 -21.49 -34.13
CA ARG A 42 -43.29 -21.36 -33.90
C ARG A 42 -43.13 -21.50 -32.38
N ASN A 43 -42.77 -22.70 -31.91
CA ASN A 43 -42.13 -22.85 -30.61
C ASN A 43 -41.03 -21.79 -30.63
N GLY A 44 -41.07 -20.85 -29.69
CA GLY A 44 -40.11 -19.75 -29.64
C GLY A 44 -38.73 -20.31 -29.94
N ASN A 45 -38.01 -19.66 -30.86
CA ASN A 45 -36.70 -20.13 -31.33
C ASN A 45 -35.94 -20.73 -30.15
N PRO A 46 -35.55 -22.02 -30.20
CA PRO A 46 -34.65 -22.56 -29.19
C PRO A 46 -33.42 -21.65 -29.16
N GLU A 47 -32.85 -21.43 -27.97
CA GLU A 47 -31.81 -20.44 -27.65
C GLU A 47 -30.46 -20.67 -28.39
N PHE A 48 -30.47 -20.85 -29.71
CA PHE A 48 -29.35 -21.31 -30.53
C PHE A 48 -28.28 -20.25 -30.84
N HIS A 49 -28.30 -19.10 -30.16
CA HIS A 49 -27.30 -18.05 -30.37
C HIS A 49 -26.75 -17.48 -29.05
N THR A 50 -26.58 -18.32 -28.02
CA THR A 50 -25.67 -17.95 -26.92
C THR A 50 -24.23 -18.02 -27.44
N LYS A 51 -23.42 -16.98 -27.20
CA LYS A 51 -22.01 -16.97 -27.61
C LYS A 51 -21.20 -18.08 -26.92
N LEU A 52 -21.64 -18.47 -25.72
CA LEU A 52 -21.11 -19.59 -24.96
C LEU A 52 -21.96 -20.84 -25.18
N THR A 53 -21.32 -22.00 -25.18
CA THR A 53 -21.99 -23.31 -25.17
C THR A 53 -22.63 -23.58 -23.81
N LYS A 54 -23.57 -24.54 -23.74
CA LYS A 54 -24.22 -24.91 -22.48
C LYS A 54 -23.21 -25.38 -21.41
N ALA A 55 -22.16 -26.10 -21.81
CA ALA A 55 -21.10 -26.53 -20.91
C ALA A 55 -20.27 -25.36 -20.39
N GLU A 56 -19.92 -24.40 -21.26
CA GLU A 56 -19.22 -23.17 -20.88
C GLU A 56 -20.05 -22.29 -19.93
N GLU A 57 -21.36 -22.14 -20.19
CA GLU A 57 -22.26 -21.43 -19.27
C GLU A 57 -22.38 -22.15 -17.93
N THR A 58 -22.49 -23.48 -17.92
CA THR A 58 -22.53 -24.27 -16.68
C THR A 58 -21.24 -24.13 -15.88
N ALA A 59 -20.08 -24.12 -16.54
CA ALA A 59 -18.80 -23.89 -15.90
C ALA A 59 -18.71 -22.48 -15.30
N LEU A 60 -19.23 -21.47 -16.00
CA LEU A 60 -19.30 -20.10 -15.48
C LEU A 60 -20.21 -19.98 -14.25
N CYS A 61 -21.37 -20.65 -14.24
CA CYS A 61 -22.24 -20.71 -13.05
C CYS A 61 -21.50 -21.33 -11.86
N ARG A 62 -20.90 -22.51 -12.04
CA ARG A 62 -20.09 -23.18 -10.98
C ARG A 62 -18.96 -22.29 -10.47
N TYR A 63 -18.36 -21.49 -11.35
CA TYR A 63 -17.31 -20.56 -10.96
C TYR A 63 -17.86 -19.41 -10.12
N ILE A 64 -19.00 -18.83 -10.48
CA ILE A 64 -19.68 -17.81 -9.67
C ILE A 64 -20.07 -18.38 -8.30
N ASP A 65 -20.64 -19.58 -8.27
CA ASP A 65 -21.04 -20.25 -7.02
C ASP A 65 -19.82 -20.52 -6.12
N ARG A 66 -18.68 -20.90 -6.71
CA ARG A 66 -17.42 -21.04 -5.97
C ARG A 66 -16.97 -19.72 -5.36
N LEU A 67 -17.08 -18.60 -6.09
CA LEU A 67 -16.71 -17.28 -5.60
C LEU A 67 -17.61 -16.82 -4.44
N ASP A 68 -18.90 -17.11 -4.53
CA ASP A 68 -19.84 -16.86 -3.43
C ASP A 68 -19.53 -17.71 -2.19
N ASN A 69 -19.13 -18.97 -2.37
CA ASN A 69 -18.73 -19.87 -1.28
C ASN A 69 -17.45 -19.40 -0.54
N ILE A 70 -16.54 -18.68 -1.21
CA ILE A 70 -15.38 -18.02 -0.58
C ILE A 70 -15.68 -16.57 -0.16
N ASN A 71 -16.97 -16.23 -0.07
CA ASN A 71 -17.48 -14.94 0.39
C ASN A 71 -16.99 -13.74 -0.45
N LEU A 72 -16.73 -13.95 -1.74
CA LEU A 72 -16.37 -12.88 -2.69
C LEU A 72 -17.57 -12.49 -3.55
N ALA A 73 -18.03 -11.25 -3.40
CA ALA A 73 -19.08 -10.70 -4.24
C ALA A 73 -18.55 -10.41 -5.65
N VAL A 74 -19.20 -11.00 -6.66
CA VAL A 74 -18.79 -10.86 -8.06
C VAL A 74 -19.54 -9.75 -8.75
N ARG A 75 -18.82 -8.84 -9.42
CA ARG A 75 -19.42 -7.76 -10.22
C ARG A 75 -19.87 -8.25 -11.60
N LYS A 76 -20.83 -7.56 -12.19
CA LYS A 76 -21.35 -7.88 -13.53
C LYS A 76 -20.25 -7.85 -14.60
N GLU A 77 -19.29 -6.94 -14.45
CA GLU A 77 -18.14 -6.78 -15.34
C GLU A 77 -17.27 -8.04 -15.32
N PHE A 78 -17.02 -8.63 -14.14
CA PHE A 78 -16.26 -9.87 -14.02
C PHE A 78 -16.90 -11.04 -14.79
N VAL A 79 -18.23 -11.17 -14.73
CA VAL A 79 -18.97 -12.19 -15.49
C VAL A 79 -18.78 -11.98 -16.99
N GLN A 80 -18.77 -10.73 -17.44
CA GLN A 80 -18.51 -10.36 -18.83
C GLN A 80 -17.07 -10.70 -19.24
N ASP A 81 -16.09 -10.35 -18.41
CA ASP A 81 -14.67 -10.58 -18.67
C ASP A 81 -14.32 -12.06 -18.70
N THR A 82 -14.91 -12.84 -17.79
CA THR A 82 -14.74 -14.29 -17.75
C THR A 82 -15.32 -14.95 -19.00
N ALA A 83 -16.51 -14.53 -19.44
CA ALA A 83 -17.11 -14.99 -20.70
C ALA A 83 -16.24 -14.63 -21.92
N ASN A 84 -15.72 -13.40 -21.99
CA ASN A 84 -14.80 -12.96 -23.04
C ASN A 84 -13.51 -13.78 -23.05
N CYS A 85 -13.00 -14.18 -21.90
CA CYS A 85 -11.83 -15.04 -21.82
C CYS A 85 -12.09 -16.44 -22.37
N ILE A 86 -13.25 -17.05 -22.07
CA ILE A 86 -13.62 -18.35 -22.63
C ILE A 86 -13.66 -18.26 -24.16
N LEU A 87 -14.28 -17.20 -24.69
CA LEU A 87 -14.33 -16.97 -26.14
C LEU A 87 -12.95 -16.75 -26.75
N LYS A 88 -12.07 -16.02 -26.07
CA LYS A 88 -10.69 -15.81 -26.50
C LYS A 88 -9.87 -17.10 -26.48
N ALA A 89 -10.03 -17.95 -25.46
CA ALA A 89 -9.36 -19.24 -25.38
C ALA A 89 -9.84 -20.21 -26.47
N ARG A 90 -11.10 -20.09 -26.91
CA ARG A 90 -11.68 -20.88 -28.00
C ARG A 90 -11.26 -20.38 -29.39
N ALA A 91 -10.92 -19.11 -29.53
CA ALA A 91 -10.51 -18.54 -30.82
C ALA A 91 -9.16 -19.11 -31.26
N SER A 92 -9.02 -19.38 -32.57
CA SER A 92 -7.77 -19.87 -33.14
C SER A 92 -6.68 -18.79 -33.05
N LYS A 93 -5.39 -19.18 -32.96
CA LYS A 93 -4.26 -18.22 -32.91
C LYS A 93 -4.21 -17.27 -34.11
N ASN A 94 -4.87 -17.62 -35.22
CA ASN A 94 -4.96 -16.81 -36.44
C ASN A 94 -6.10 -15.78 -36.45
N ASP A 95 -6.99 -15.79 -35.45
CA ASP A 95 -8.09 -14.83 -35.36
C ASP A 95 -7.58 -13.50 -34.80
N ARG A 96 -7.45 -12.48 -35.66
CA ARG A 96 -6.96 -11.14 -35.26
C ARG A 96 -7.87 -10.43 -34.26
N SER A 97 -9.12 -10.89 -34.09
CA SER A 97 -10.08 -10.31 -33.13
C SER A 97 -11.09 -11.38 -32.67
N PRO A 98 -10.84 -12.04 -31.53
CA PRO A 98 -11.76 -13.05 -31.00
C PRO A 98 -13.13 -12.43 -30.68
N PRO A 99 -14.23 -13.19 -30.85
CA PRO A 99 -15.57 -12.69 -30.58
C PRO A 99 -15.74 -12.32 -29.10
N GLN A 100 -16.31 -11.14 -28.82
CA GLN A 100 -16.60 -10.67 -27.46
C GLN A 100 -18.10 -10.63 -27.18
N VAL A 101 -18.52 -10.86 -25.94
CA VAL A 101 -19.91 -10.67 -25.50
C VAL A 101 -20.27 -9.18 -25.49
N GLY A 102 -21.50 -8.84 -25.83
CA GLY A 102 -21.97 -7.45 -25.82
C GLY A 102 -22.34 -6.96 -24.41
N LEU A 103 -22.42 -5.64 -24.21
CA LEU A 103 -22.68 -4.97 -22.91
C LEU A 103 -23.93 -5.48 -22.16
N LYS A 104 -24.98 -5.89 -22.89
CA LYS A 104 -26.23 -6.42 -22.31
C LYS A 104 -26.19 -7.93 -22.06
N TRP A 105 -25.10 -8.61 -22.40
CA TRP A 105 -25.00 -10.07 -22.29
C TRP A 105 -24.97 -10.52 -20.82
N ALA A 106 -24.11 -9.93 -19.99
CA ALA A 106 -23.99 -10.31 -18.58
C ALA A 106 -25.30 -10.14 -17.81
N GLY A 107 -26.05 -9.05 -18.07
CA GLY A 107 -27.36 -8.85 -17.44
C GLY A 107 -28.41 -9.90 -17.86
N ARG A 108 -28.35 -10.37 -19.13
CA ARG A 108 -29.21 -11.45 -19.61
C ARG A 108 -28.79 -12.81 -19.06
N PHE A 109 -27.49 -13.06 -18.95
CA PHE A 109 -26.94 -14.28 -18.35
C PHE A 109 -27.40 -14.44 -16.90
N ILE A 110 -27.22 -13.39 -16.08
CA ILE A 110 -27.63 -13.35 -14.66
C ILE A 110 -29.11 -13.69 -14.52
N LYS A 111 -29.98 -13.00 -15.31
CA LYS A 111 -31.43 -13.24 -15.28
C LYS A 111 -31.81 -14.64 -15.73
N ARG A 112 -31.14 -15.20 -16.74
CA ARG A 112 -31.44 -16.54 -17.28
C ARG A 112 -31.10 -17.66 -16.29
N HIS A 113 -30.01 -17.50 -15.53
CA HIS A 113 -29.53 -18.52 -14.58
C HIS A 113 -30.01 -18.29 -13.13
N GLY A 114 -30.92 -17.32 -12.90
CA GLY A 114 -31.55 -17.12 -11.59
C GLY A 114 -30.69 -16.39 -10.56
N TYR A 115 -29.57 -15.78 -10.96
CA TYR A 115 -28.76 -14.96 -10.07
C TYR A 115 -29.41 -13.59 -9.82
N SER A 116 -29.21 -13.05 -8.62
CA SER A 116 -29.74 -11.74 -8.21
C SER A 116 -28.65 -10.67 -8.21
N LEU A 117 -29.00 -9.48 -8.69
CA LEU A 117 -28.16 -8.28 -8.58
C LEU A 117 -28.70 -7.40 -7.47
N PHE A 118 -27.94 -7.23 -6.41
CA PHE A 118 -28.28 -6.32 -5.32
C PHE A 118 -27.50 -5.01 -5.46
N PRO A 119 -28.16 -3.84 -5.47
CA PRO A 119 -27.46 -2.57 -5.35
C PRO A 119 -26.89 -2.45 -3.93
N SER A 120 -25.60 -2.14 -3.81
CA SER A 120 -24.97 -1.82 -2.52
C SER A 120 -25.66 -0.58 -1.93
N LYS A 121 -26.49 -0.75 -0.90
CA LYS A 121 -27.13 0.36 -0.20
C LYS A 121 -26.34 0.71 1.06
N VAL A 122 -26.11 1.99 1.28
CA VAL A 122 -25.72 2.50 2.60
C VAL A 122 -26.93 2.33 3.51
N LEU A 123 -26.82 1.46 4.51
CA LEU A 123 -27.92 1.16 5.43
C LEU A 123 -27.92 2.13 6.63
N ASP A 124 -29.12 2.38 7.13
CA ASP A 124 -29.42 3.25 8.27
C ASP A 124 -29.09 2.51 9.59
N ALA A 125 -28.46 3.21 10.54
CA ALA A 125 -27.72 2.63 11.68
C ALA A 125 -28.57 1.74 12.61
N ASN A 126 -29.88 1.94 12.65
CA ASN A 126 -30.78 1.26 13.58
C ASN A 126 -31.38 -0.07 13.06
N ARG A 127 -31.29 -0.37 11.74
CA ARG A 127 -31.67 -1.68 11.17
C ARG A 127 -30.50 -2.65 11.00
N GLN A 128 -29.28 -2.14 11.12
CA GLN A 128 -28.02 -2.83 10.85
C GLN A 128 -27.73 -3.98 11.86
N ALA A 129 -28.03 -3.77 13.14
CA ALA A 129 -27.52 -4.63 14.22
C ALA A 129 -28.13 -6.04 14.37
N SER A 130 -29.30 -6.34 13.79
CA SER A 130 -29.88 -7.70 13.78
C SER A 130 -29.49 -8.49 12.54
N GLU A 131 -29.51 -7.83 11.37
CA GLU A 131 -28.97 -8.40 10.13
C GLU A 131 -27.46 -8.69 10.28
N ASP A 132 -26.74 -7.89 11.06
CA ASP A 132 -25.30 -8.08 11.34
C ASP A 132 -25.00 -9.40 12.08
N VAL A 133 -25.85 -9.88 13.00
CA VAL A 133 -25.54 -11.10 13.79
C VAL A 133 -25.71 -12.37 12.94
N GLU A 134 -26.76 -12.44 12.14
CA GLU A 134 -26.97 -13.56 11.22
C GLU A 134 -25.91 -13.57 10.12
N MET A 135 -25.62 -12.41 9.52
CA MET A 135 -24.54 -12.25 8.55
C MET A 135 -23.17 -12.65 9.12
N LEU A 136 -22.84 -12.23 10.35
CA LEU A 136 -21.59 -12.62 11.00
C LEU A 136 -21.55 -14.12 11.31
N ASN A 137 -22.66 -14.70 11.75
CA ASN A 137 -22.75 -16.15 11.96
C ASN A 137 -22.51 -16.92 10.66
N GLU A 138 -23.17 -16.53 9.56
CA GLU A 138 -22.98 -17.13 8.25
C GLU A 138 -21.53 -17.00 7.78
N TYR A 139 -20.93 -15.83 7.95
CA TYR A 139 -19.52 -15.59 7.67
C TYR A 139 -18.59 -16.54 8.42
N PHE A 140 -18.74 -16.66 9.75
CA PHE A 140 -17.90 -17.54 10.55
C PHE A 140 -18.12 -19.02 10.19
N GLN A 141 -19.35 -19.42 9.84
CA GLN A 141 -19.64 -20.78 9.36
C GLN A 141 -18.96 -21.07 8.02
N LYS A 142 -19.05 -20.16 7.04
CA LYS A 142 -18.34 -20.26 5.75
C LYS A 142 -16.83 -20.30 5.97
N LEU A 143 -16.29 -19.42 6.81
CA LEU A 143 -14.87 -19.35 7.12
C LEU A 143 -14.36 -20.66 7.72
N ARG A 144 -15.07 -21.21 8.72
CA ARG A 144 -14.75 -22.52 9.31
C ARG A 144 -14.74 -23.61 8.24
N THR A 145 -15.79 -23.65 7.41
CA THR A 145 -15.93 -24.66 6.35
C THR A 145 -14.77 -24.60 5.38
N VAL A 146 -14.34 -23.41 4.95
CA VAL A 146 -13.18 -23.24 4.05
C VAL A 146 -11.88 -23.67 4.72
N ILE A 147 -11.65 -23.30 5.98
CA ILE A 147 -10.45 -23.70 6.75
C ILE A 147 -10.37 -25.22 6.88
N GLU A 148 -11.46 -25.86 7.33
CA GLU A 148 -11.51 -27.31 7.58
C GLU A 148 -11.41 -28.11 6.28
N SER A 149 -12.19 -27.75 5.25
CA SER A 149 -12.21 -28.48 3.97
C SER A 149 -10.91 -28.40 3.19
N ASN A 150 -10.11 -27.36 3.39
CA ASN A 150 -8.82 -27.17 2.74
C ASN A 150 -7.62 -27.49 3.63
N GLY A 151 -7.85 -27.90 4.89
CA GLY A 151 -6.78 -28.20 5.85
C GLY A 151 -5.85 -27.02 6.12
N VAL A 152 -6.38 -25.79 6.13
CA VAL A 152 -5.55 -24.58 6.34
C VAL A 152 -5.19 -24.46 7.82
N VAL A 153 -3.89 -24.45 8.11
CA VAL A 153 -3.37 -24.24 9.47
C VAL A 153 -3.32 -22.76 9.83
N SER A 154 -3.26 -22.45 11.13
CA SER A 154 -3.35 -21.06 11.61
C SER A 154 -2.25 -20.15 11.06
N GLU A 155 -1.06 -20.69 10.89
CA GLU A 155 0.13 -20.02 10.37
C GLU A 155 -0.07 -19.54 8.92
N ASP A 156 -0.96 -20.21 8.19
CA ASP A 156 -1.28 -19.97 6.78
C ASP A 156 -2.60 -19.21 6.59
N VAL A 157 -3.20 -18.70 7.67
CA VAL A 157 -4.30 -17.73 7.59
C VAL A 157 -3.74 -16.33 7.69
N TRP A 158 -3.89 -15.59 6.60
CA TRP A 158 -3.38 -14.24 6.41
C TRP A 158 -4.53 -13.24 6.37
N ASN A 159 -4.36 -12.08 6.99
CA ASN A 159 -5.21 -10.91 6.78
C ASN A 159 -4.42 -9.84 6.04
N MET A 160 -5.00 -9.33 4.95
CA MET A 160 -4.50 -8.20 4.17
C MET A 160 -5.44 -7.00 4.31
N ASP A 161 -4.87 -5.80 4.34
CA ASP A 161 -5.62 -4.56 4.26
C ASP A 161 -4.77 -3.36 3.80
N GLU A 162 -5.45 -2.28 3.37
CA GLU A 162 -4.86 -1.02 2.97
C GLU A 162 -5.11 0.09 4.01
N THR A 163 -4.06 0.85 4.36
CA THR A 163 -4.20 2.05 5.19
C THR A 163 -3.55 3.26 4.53
N GLY A 164 -4.29 4.38 4.50
CA GLY A 164 -3.80 5.67 4.03
C GLY A 164 -3.04 6.45 5.10
N PHE A 165 -1.98 7.13 4.65
CA PHE A 165 -1.22 8.14 5.38
C PHE A 165 -1.27 9.47 4.63
N GLN A 166 -1.41 10.56 5.38
CA GLN A 166 -1.24 11.92 4.85
C GLN A 166 0.16 12.41 5.22
N ILE A 167 1.02 12.55 4.21
CA ILE A 167 2.36 13.11 4.35
C ILE A 167 2.21 14.63 4.43
N GLY A 168 2.83 15.26 5.44
CA GLY A 168 2.84 16.72 5.61
C GLY A 168 1.77 17.29 6.54
N VAL A 169 0.83 16.45 7.03
CA VAL A 169 -0.21 16.87 7.99
C VAL A 169 0.16 16.40 9.40
N GLY A 170 0.50 17.34 10.28
CA GLY A 170 0.63 17.09 11.71
C GLY A 170 -0.75 17.06 12.40
N LYS A 171 -0.86 16.37 13.54
CA LYS A 171 -2.06 16.45 14.39
C LYS A 171 -2.05 17.73 15.22
N ASP A 172 -3.24 18.21 15.57
CA ASP A 172 -3.41 19.27 16.57
C ASP A 172 -2.69 18.89 17.87
N GLN A 173 -1.94 19.83 18.43
CA GLN A 173 -1.19 19.64 19.66
C GLN A 173 -1.73 20.55 20.76
N LEU A 174 -1.81 20.01 21.97
CA LEU A 174 -2.07 20.81 23.16
C LEU A 174 -0.83 21.67 23.45
N VAL A 175 -1.01 22.98 23.39
CA VAL A 175 0.05 23.96 23.71
C VAL A 175 -0.16 24.47 25.14
N VAL A 176 0.87 24.37 25.96
CA VAL A 176 0.87 24.99 27.29
C VAL A 176 1.24 26.47 27.12
N THR A 177 0.29 27.38 27.32
CA THR A 177 0.50 28.83 27.20
C THR A 177 -0.21 29.59 28.31
N ARG A 178 0.47 30.61 28.86
CA ARG A 178 -0.13 31.55 29.85
C ARG A 178 -1.13 32.52 29.20
N ARG A 179 -1.10 32.64 27.87
CA ARG A 179 -2.00 33.52 27.09
C ARG A 179 -3.15 32.68 26.54
N ARG A 180 -4.40 33.11 26.71
CA ARG A 180 -5.58 32.53 26.02
C ARG A 180 -5.57 32.86 24.52
N ARG A 181 -4.58 32.38 23.78
CA ARG A 181 -4.54 32.46 22.32
C ARG A 181 -4.14 31.10 21.76
N ALA A 182 -4.88 30.66 20.74
CA ALA A 182 -4.48 29.52 19.93
C ALA A 182 -3.14 29.86 19.25
N GLN A 183 -2.14 29.02 19.43
CA GLN A 183 -0.86 29.13 18.73
C GLN A 183 -0.93 28.19 17.52
N TYR A 184 -0.92 28.78 16.33
CA TYR A 184 -0.93 28.04 15.08
C TYR A 184 0.51 27.73 14.66
N PHE A 185 0.88 26.46 14.61
CA PHE A 185 2.11 26.03 13.95
C PHE A 185 1.83 25.96 12.45
N GLY A 186 2.52 26.80 11.66
CA GLY A 186 2.44 26.73 10.20
C GLY A 186 3.17 25.50 9.69
N LEU A 187 2.50 24.34 9.67
CA LEU A 187 2.98 23.18 8.91
C LEU A 187 2.69 23.41 7.42
N PRO A 188 3.65 23.19 6.52
CA PRO A 188 3.40 23.24 5.08
C PRO A 188 2.31 22.23 4.74
N VAL A 189 1.22 22.71 4.11
CA VAL A 189 0.10 21.88 3.67
C VAL A 189 0.48 21.16 2.37
N ASN A 190 1.52 20.33 2.41
CA ASN A 190 1.65 19.30 1.39
C ASN A 190 0.70 18.19 1.82
N ARG A 191 -0.32 17.86 1.01
CA ARG A 191 -1.33 16.82 1.30
C ARG A 191 -1.07 15.59 0.43
N GLU A 192 0.19 15.17 0.36
CA GLU A 192 0.53 13.98 -0.40
C GLU A 192 -0.01 12.74 0.31
N SER A 193 -0.73 11.91 -0.43
CA SER A 193 -1.21 10.61 0.04
C SER A 193 -0.15 9.53 -0.17
N ALA A 194 -0.02 8.67 0.82
CA ALA A 194 0.64 7.37 0.70
C ALA A 194 -0.32 6.28 1.18
N THR A 195 -0.34 5.15 0.50
CA THR A 195 -1.14 4.00 0.89
C THR A 195 -0.20 2.85 1.22
N ALA A 196 -0.30 2.29 2.42
CA ALA A 196 0.41 1.06 2.78
C ALA A 196 -0.55 -0.12 2.64
N ILE A 197 -0.12 -1.16 1.95
CA ILE A 197 -0.79 -2.45 1.88
C ILE A 197 -0.02 -3.41 2.78
N GLU A 198 -0.67 -3.88 3.82
CA GLU A 198 -0.05 -4.70 4.88
C GLU A 198 -0.70 -6.09 4.90
N ALA A 199 0.08 -7.10 5.27
CA ALA A 199 -0.46 -8.44 5.49
C ALA A 199 0.21 -9.16 6.66
N VAL A 200 -0.61 -9.79 7.49
CA VAL A 200 -0.20 -10.48 8.72
C VAL A 200 -0.81 -11.86 8.81
N SER A 201 -0.06 -12.84 9.31
CA SER A 201 -0.59 -14.20 9.55
C SER A 201 -1.08 -14.40 10.98
N ALA A 202 -1.99 -15.33 11.21
CA ALA A 202 -2.44 -15.65 12.58
C ALA A 202 -1.31 -16.25 13.44
N GLY A 203 -0.29 -16.84 12.81
CA GLY A 203 0.97 -17.22 13.46
C GLY A 203 1.84 -16.05 13.94
N GLY A 204 1.47 -14.81 13.57
CA GLY A 204 2.16 -13.58 13.94
C GLY A 204 3.30 -13.18 13.01
N ARG A 205 3.27 -13.65 11.75
CA ARG A 205 4.20 -13.22 10.70
C ARG A 205 3.68 -11.99 9.97
N VAL A 206 4.57 -11.28 9.28
CA VAL A 206 4.27 -10.05 8.55
C VAL A 206 4.97 -10.10 7.19
N ILE A 207 4.27 -9.81 6.11
CA ILE A 207 4.86 -9.69 4.76
C ILE A 207 5.61 -8.36 4.65
N PRO A 208 6.77 -8.26 3.97
CA PRO A 208 7.46 -6.98 3.79
C PRO A 208 6.56 -5.87 3.24
N LEU A 209 6.81 -4.65 3.68
CA LEU A 209 5.96 -3.48 3.42
C LEU A 209 5.76 -3.23 1.92
N PHE A 210 4.51 -2.97 1.51
CA PHE A 210 4.17 -2.53 0.16
C PHE A 210 3.53 -1.14 0.23
N LEU A 211 4.20 -0.14 -0.34
CA LEU A 211 3.75 1.26 -0.34
C LEU A 211 3.32 1.68 -1.74
N ILE A 212 2.30 2.52 -1.82
CA ILE A 212 1.92 3.26 -3.02
C ILE A 212 2.06 4.74 -2.69
N LEU A 213 2.96 5.41 -3.38
CA LEU A 213 3.21 6.83 -3.22
C LEU A 213 2.55 7.62 -4.35
N SER A 214 2.06 8.81 -4.02
CA SER A 214 1.59 9.75 -5.03
C SER A 214 2.73 10.14 -5.99
N GLY A 215 2.47 10.13 -7.29
CA GLY A 215 3.42 10.49 -8.33
C GLY A 215 3.41 9.54 -9.51
N GLN A 216 4.15 9.90 -10.55
CA GLN A 216 4.27 9.09 -11.78
C GLN A 216 5.66 8.46 -11.95
N MET A 217 6.67 8.99 -11.26
CA MET A 217 8.06 8.58 -11.43
C MET A 217 8.63 8.08 -10.11
N HIS A 218 9.42 7.02 -10.20
CA HIS A 218 10.27 6.52 -9.13
C HIS A 218 11.51 7.40 -9.01
N MET A 219 11.70 8.03 -7.86
CA MET A 219 12.81 8.96 -7.63
C MET A 219 13.95 8.26 -6.87
N SER A 220 15.18 8.40 -7.33
CA SER A 220 16.35 7.73 -6.73
C SER A 220 16.57 8.09 -5.26
N GLN A 221 16.13 9.26 -4.80
CA GLN A 221 16.27 9.64 -3.40
C GLN A 221 15.43 8.78 -2.46
N TRP A 222 14.26 8.31 -2.90
CA TRP A 222 13.37 7.47 -2.09
C TRP A 222 14.06 6.17 -1.65
N TYR A 223 14.88 5.61 -2.53
CA TYR A 223 15.57 4.34 -2.34
C TYR A 223 16.94 4.47 -1.65
N GLN A 224 17.44 5.70 -1.50
CA GLN A 224 18.67 6.02 -0.77
C GLN A 224 18.43 6.20 0.75
N VAL A 225 17.17 6.23 1.20
CA VAL A 225 16.79 6.15 2.61
C VAL A 225 17.31 4.82 3.18
N LYS A 226 18.12 4.86 4.22
CA LYS A 226 18.85 3.68 4.74
C LYS A 226 17.94 2.78 5.56
N GLU A 227 16.95 3.39 6.21
CA GLU A 227 15.98 2.78 7.10
C GLU A 227 14.99 1.87 6.36
N LEU A 228 14.89 2.00 5.03
CA LEU A 228 14.07 1.09 4.21
C LEU A 228 14.73 -0.27 4.03
N GLU A 229 13.98 -1.32 4.33
CA GLU A 229 14.37 -2.71 4.09
C GLU A 229 14.40 -3.03 2.59
N GLY A 230 15.29 -3.93 2.17
CA GLY A 230 15.50 -4.27 0.76
C GLY A 230 14.26 -4.86 0.07
N ASP A 231 13.48 -5.64 0.81
CA ASP A 231 12.27 -6.32 0.32
C ASP A 231 11.03 -5.41 0.33
N THR A 232 11.15 -4.16 0.79
CA THR A 232 10.04 -3.19 0.69
C THR A 232 9.76 -2.90 -0.78
N VAL A 233 8.49 -2.92 -1.17
CA VAL A 233 8.04 -2.53 -2.51
C VAL A 233 7.43 -1.14 -2.48
N ILE A 234 7.79 -0.32 -3.45
CA ILE A 234 7.16 0.98 -3.68
C ILE A 234 6.53 0.97 -5.07
N GLY A 235 5.24 1.27 -5.13
CA GLY A 235 4.47 1.58 -6.33
C GLY A 235 4.22 3.08 -6.45
N THR A 236 3.97 3.55 -7.66
CA THR A 236 3.59 4.95 -7.94
C THR A 236 2.21 5.03 -8.57
N SER A 237 1.39 5.96 -8.09
CA SER A 237 0.13 6.31 -8.75
C SER A 237 -0.11 7.82 -8.68
N PRO A 238 -0.74 8.45 -9.70
CA PRO A 238 -0.97 9.90 -9.69
C PRO A 238 -1.68 10.40 -8.43
N THR A 239 -2.56 9.58 -7.86
CA THR A 239 -3.43 9.92 -6.72
C THR A 239 -2.94 9.36 -5.39
N GLY A 240 -1.91 8.50 -5.38
CA GLY A 240 -1.44 7.77 -4.19
C GLY A 240 -2.35 6.61 -3.76
N TYR A 241 -3.41 6.29 -4.50
CA TYR A 241 -4.31 5.15 -4.26
C TYR A 241 -3.91 3.93 -5.11
N SER A 242 -4.32 2.74 -4.66
CA SER A 242 -4.16 1.47 -5.38
C SER A 242 -5.05 1.39 -6.62
N ASN A 243 -4.69 0.46 -7.51
CA ASN A 243 -5.47 0.09 -8.69
C ASN A 243 -5.29 -1.41 -8.94
N ASP A 244 -6.04 -1.99 -9.88
CA ASP A 244 -6.02 -3.43 -10.15
C ASP A 244 -4.62 -3.99 -10.47
N ARG A 245 -3.75 -3.18 -11.11
CA ARG A 245 -2.36 -3.56 -11.38
C ARG A 245 -1.51 -3.58 -10.10
N HIS A 246 -1.73 -2.64 -9.19
CA HIS A 246 -1.12 -2.65 -7.87
C HIS A 246 -1.59 -3.84 -7.05
N SER A 247 -2.90 -4.16 -7.07
CA SER A 247 -3.45 -5.34 -6.39
C SER A 247 -2.78 -6.63 -6.84
N LEU A 248 -2.65 -6.84 -8.15
CA LEU A 248 -1.97 -8.04 -8.68
C LEU A 248 -0.46 -8.04 -8.39
N SER A 249 0.19 -6.89 -8.43
CA SER A 249 1.61 -6.77 -8.08
C SER A 249 1.84 -7.06 -6.59
N TRP A 250 0.94 -6.60 -5.73
CA TRP A 250 0.93 -6.91 -4.32
C TRP A 250 0.68 -8.39 -4.08
N LEU A 251 -0.24 -9.03 -4.80
CA LEU A 251 -0.50 -10.47 -4.65
C LEU A 251 0.73 -11.32 -5.01
N LYS A 252 1.47 -10.94 -6.05
CA LYS A 252 2.75 -11.57 -6.40
C LYS A 252 3.81 -11.38 -5.32
N HIS A 253 3.86 -10.20 -4.72
CA HIS A 253 4.73 -9.89 -3.59
C HIS A 253 4.36 -10.72 -2.35
N PHE A 254 3.07 -10.78 -2.02
CA PHE A 254 2.53 -11.65 -0.98
C PHE A 254 2.90 -13.11 -1.22
N ASP A 255 2.71 -13.63 -2.44
CA ASP A 255 3.05 -15.01 -2.76
C ASP A 255 4.54 -15.27 -2.60
N HIS A 256 5.41 -14.40 -3.11
CA HIS A 256 6.86 -14.54 -3.01
C HIS A 256 7.34 -14.70 -1.55
N HIS A 257 6.78 -13.90 -0.64
CA HIS A 257 7.21 -13.87 0.75
C HIS A 257 6.48 -14.89 1.65
N SER A 258 5.18 -15.13 1.43
CA SER A 258 4.43 -16.11 2.22
C SER A 258 4.74 -17.55 1.81
N ARG A 259 5.09 -17.82 0.53
CA ARG A 259 5.30 -19.19 0.02
C ARG A 259 6.42 -19.95 0.73
N LYS A 260 7.51 -19.25 1.05
CA LYS A 260 8.66 -19.83 1.77
C LYS A 260 8.31 -20.19 3.22
N GLU A 261 7.25 -19.58 3.72
CA GLU A 261 6.81 -19.61 5.11
C GLU A 261 5.53 -20.43 5.28
N THR A 262 5.04 -21.08 4.22
CA THR A 262 3.85 -21.92 4.25
C THR A 262 4.12 -23.20 5.05
N VAL A 263 3.20 -23.56 5.93
CA VAL A 263 3.30 -24.79 6.75
C VAL A 263 2.47 -25.93 6.14
N GLY A 264 1.26 -25.64 5.71
CA GLY A 264 0.35 -26.56 5.04
C GLY A 264 0.45 -26.51 3.51
N SER A 265 -0.61 -26.94 2.83
CA SER A 265 -0.66 -26.95 1.36
C SER A 265 -1.25 -25.69 0.73
N LYS A 266 -2.09 -24.95 1.47
CA LYS A 266 -2.82 -23.78 0.97
C LYS A 266 -2.77 -22.64 1.96
N ARG A 267 -2.78 -21.41 1.46
CA ARG A 267 -2.85 -20.18 2.27
C ARG A 267 -4.22 -19.52 2.11
N LEU A 268 -4.87 -19.21 3.22
CA LEU A 268 -6.12 -18.44 3.23
C LEU A 268 -5.79 -16.96 3.35
N LEU A 269 -6.28 -16.14 2.43
CA LEU A 269 -6.08 -14.70 2.40
C LEU A 269 -7.40 -13.96 2.67
N LEU A 270 -7.56 -13.46 3.89
CA LEU A 270 -8.68 -12.65 4.33
C LEU A 270 -8.51 -11.20 3.89
N MET A 271 -9.45 -10.69 3.11
CA MET A 271 -9.38 -9.36 2.51
C MET A 271 -10.76 -8.73 2.36
N ASP A 272 -10.82 -7.39 2.25
CA ASP A 272 -12.08 -6.72 1.95
C ASP A 272 -12.52 -7.04 0.51
N GLY A 273 -13.83 -7.22 0.30
CA GLY A 273 -14.44 -7.51 -0.99
C GLY A 273 -14.44 -6.32 -1.95
N TYR A 274 -13.65 -5.27 -1.66
CA TYR A 274 -13.65 -4.05 -2.45
C TYR A 274 -13.08 -4.28 -3.86
N SER A 275 -13.60 -3.46 -4.75
CA SER A 275 -13.65 -3.62 -6.20
C SER A 275 -12.29 -3.97 -6.87
N SER A 276 -11.16 -3.47 -6.37
CA SER A 276 -9.82 -3.68 -6.97
C SER A 276 -9.21 -5.06 -6.74
N HIS A 277 -9.86 -5.93 -5.96
CA HIS A 277 -9.33 -7.24 -5.55
C HIS A 277 -10.03 -8.44 -6.19
N THR A 278 -11.07 -8.21 -6.98
CA THR A 278 -11.90 -9.27 -7.56
C THR A 278 -11.73 -9.35 -9.08
N THR A 279 -10.58 -8.98 -9.63
CA THR A 279 -10.33 -9.14 -11.08
C THR A 279 -10.09 -10.60 -11.41
N LYS A 280 -10.39 -11.01 -12.64
CA LYS A 280 -10.17 -12.39 -13.08
C LYS A 280 -8.70 -12.79 -12.95
N GLU A 281 -7.78 -11.90 -13.33
CA GLU A 281 -6.35 -12.13 -13.24
C GLU A 281 -5.88 -12.35 -11.80
N PHE A 282 -6.47 -11.62 -10.85
CA PHE A 282 -6.18 -11.79 -9.42
C PHE A 282 -6.63 -13.17 -8.93
N ILE A 283 -7.89 -13.54 -9.22
CA ILE A 283 -8.42 -14.84 -8.77
C ILE A 283 -7.72 -16.00 -9.46
N GLN A 284 -7.43 -15.89 -10.76
CA GLN A 284 -6.67 -16.91 -11.48
C GLN A 284 -5.28 -17.09 -10.88
N TYR A 285 -4.59 -16.00 -10.53
CA TYR A 285 -3.30 -16.08 -9.86
C TYR A 285 -3.42 -16.76 -8.49
N CYS A 286 -4.46 -16.46 -7.71
CA CYS A 286 -4.71 -17.17 -6.46
C CYS A 286 -4.87 -18.68 -6.68
N ASP A 287 -5.67 -19.07 -7.68
CA ASP A 287 -5.94 -20.47 -8.04
C ASP A 287 -4.66 -21.20 -8.46
N ASP A 288 -3.83 -20.57 -9.28
CA ASP A 288 -2.58 -21.14 -9.80
C ASP A 288 -1.49 -21.29 -8.72
N HIS A 289 -1.65 -20.63 -7.57
CA HIS A 289 -0.63 -20.51 -6.53
C HIS A 289 -1.06 -21.02 -5.14
N ASP A 290 -2.16 -21.78 -5.07
CA ASP A 290 -2.70 -22.36 -3.83
C ASP A 290 -3.04 -21.32 -2.76
N ILE A 291 -3.58 -20.17 -3.21
CA ILE A 291 -4.07 -19.09 -2.34
C ILE A 291 -5.60 -19.07 -2.43
N ILE A 292 -6.27 -19.08 -1.28
CA ILE A 292 -7.72 -18.98 -1.19
C ILE A 292 -8.05 -17.54 -0.75
N PRO A 293 -8.47 -16.64 -1.65
CA PRO A 293 -8.95 -15.33 -1.24
C PRO A 293 -10.32 -15.50 -0.59
N PHE A 294 -10.53 -14.84 0.54
CA PHE A 294 -11.78 -14.94 1.31
C PHE A 294 -12.23 -13.57 1.79
N GLY A 295 -13.42 -13.16 1.38
CA GLY A 295 -13.94 -11.81 1.60
C GLY A 295 -14.47 -11.60 3.01
N TYR A 296 -14.27 -10.41 3.58
CA TYR A 296 -15.04 -9.98 4.74
C TYR A 296 -16.48 -9.62 4.36
N PRO A 297 -17.44 -9.78 5.29
CA PRO A 297 -18.80 -9.35 5.05
C PRO A 297 -18.88 -7.82 4.93
N PRO A 298 -19.80 -7.29 4.10
CA PRO A 298 -19.99 -5.86 3.95
C PRO A 298 -20.16 -5.14 5.30
N HIS A 299 -19.52 -3.98 5.46
CA HIS A 299 -19.63 -3.11 6.63
C HIS A 299 -19.19 -3.72 7.99
N SER A 300 -18.62 -4.93 7.99
CA SER A 300 -18.25 -5.65 9.22
C SER A 300 -16.75 -5.57 9.57
N THR A 301 -15.93 -4.96 8.69
CA THR A 301 -14.47 -4.81 8.85
C THR A 301 -14.04 -4.37 10.24
N HIS A 302 -14.69 -3.35 10.81
CA HIS A 302 -14.42 -2.84 12.16
C HIS A 302 -14.73 -3.82 13.32
N LEU A 303 -15.23 -5.02 13.02
CA LEU A 303 -15.54 -6.10 13.95
C LEU A 303 -14.65 -7.33 13.73
N VAL A 304 -14.45 -7.73 12.48
CA VAL A 304 -13.84 -9.03 12.13
C VAL A 304 -12.47 -8.93 11.48
N GLN A 305 -12.00 -7.74 11.07
CA GLN A 305 -10.74 -7.57 10.36
C GLN A 305 -9.58 -7.28 11.33
N PRO A 306 -8.60 -8.19 11.51
CA PRO A 306 -7.54 -8.04 12.51
C PRO A 306 -6.75 -6.73 12.41
N LEU A 307 -6.33 -6.36 11.20
CA LEU A 307 -5.55 -5.14 10.97
C LEU A 307 -6.31 -3.89 11.43
N ASP A 308 -7.59 -3.76 11.10
CA ASP A 308 -8.40 -2.60 11.50
C ASP A 308 -8.75 -2.59 12.99
N VAL A 309 -9.10 -3.74 13.56
CA VAL A 309 -9.59 -3.82 14.94
C VAL A 309 -8.49 -3.51 15.95
N VAL A 310 -7.23 -3.89 15.67
CA VAL A 310 -6.14 -3.80 16.65
C VAL A 310 -4.90 -3.09 16.13
N VAL A 311 -4.51 -3.25 14.87
CA VAL A 311 -3.14 -2.89 14.42
C VAL A 311 -3.07 -1.46 13.87
N PHE A 312 -4.03 -1.05 13.04
CA PHE A 312 -3.97 0.20 12.29
C PHE A 312 -4.16 1.45 13.14
N GLN A 313 -4.93 1.39 14.23
CA GLN A 313 -5.04 2.51 15.16
C GLN A 313 -3.70 2.82 15.85
N PRO A 314 -3.01 1.84 16.49
CA PRO A 314 -1.63 2.01 16.95
C PRO A 314 -0.68 2.44 15.83
N TYR A 315 -0.82 1.87 14.62
CA TYR A 315 0.06 2.20 13.49
C TYR A 315 0.02 3.70 13.16
N LYS A 316 -1.19 4.26 13.04
CA LYS A 316 -1.39 5.71 12.83
C LYS A 316 -0.96 6.54 14.04
N HIS A 317 -1.12 6.02 15.25
CA HIS A 317 -0.68 6.70 16.48
C HIS A 317 0.85 6.82 16.56
N TYR A 318 1.57 5.72 16.41
CA TYR A 318 3.03 5.71 16.46
C TYR A 318 3.65 6.50 15.30
N HIS A 319 3.04 6.45 14.11
CA HIS A 319 3.43 7.32 13.00
C HIS A 319 3.28 8.80 13.37
N ALA A 320 2.13 9.21 13.90
CA ALA A 320 1.92 10.59 14.33
C ALA A 320 2.91 11.03 15.44
N LYS A 321 3.26 10.12 16.36
CA LYS A 321 4.25 10.36 17.41
C LYS A 321 5.67 10.51 16.84
N ALA A 322 6.03 9.66 15.87
CA ALA A 322 7.33 9.75 15.19
C ALA A 322 7.46 11.06 14.40
N LEU A 323 6.39 11.49 13.72
CA LEU A 323 6.34 12.79 13.05
C LEU A 323 6.44 13.96 14.04
N ASP A 324 5.74 13.90 15.18
CA ASP A 324 5.83 14.92 16.22
C ASP A 324 7.26 15.09 16.75
N LEU A 325 8.00 13.99 16.96
CA LEU A 325 9.41 14.06 17.34
C LEU A 325 10.25 14.76 16.27
N VAL A 326 10.09 14.40 15.00
CA VAL A 326 10.82 15.01 13.88
C VAL A 326 10.52 16.51 13.74
N VAL A 327 9.27 16.93 13.91
CA VAL A 327 8.87 18.34 13.90
C VAL A 327 9.44 19.08 15.10
N ARG A 328 9.35 18.48 16.30
CA ARG A 328 9.97 19.01 17.51
C ARG A 328 11.47 19.12 17.39
N ASP A 329 12.10 18.31 16.56
CA ASP A 329 13.53 18.31 16.31
C ASP A 329 13.97 19.30 15.22
N GLY A 330 13.07 20.20 14.80
CA GLY A 330 13.38 21.33 13.92
C GLY A 330 13.17 21.06 12.43
N VAL A 331 12.65 19.88 12.06
CA VAL A 331 12.29 19.61 10.66
C VAL A 331 10.92 20.22 10.38
N THR A 332 10.92 21.35 9.68
CA THR A 332 9.71 22.14 9.40
C THR A 332 8.90 21.64 8.21
N ASN A 333 9.48 20.82 7.33
CA ASN A 333 8.81 20.31 6.15
C ASN A 333 9.02 18.79 6.01
N ILE A 334 7.94 18.05 6.25
CA ILE A 334 7.88 16.58 6.16
C ILE A 334 7.55 16.21 4.71
N THR A 335 8.49 15.53 4.04
CA THR A 335 8.33 15.04 2.68
C THR A 335 8.20 13.51 2.67
N LYS A 336 8.06 12.92 1.48
CA LYS A 336 8.16 11.47 1.27
C LYS A 336 9.44 10.87 1.87
N LEU A 337 10.55 11.60 1.90
CA LEU A 337 11.80 11.09 2.46
C LEU A 337 11.72 10.87 3.96
N GLU A 338 11.14 11.81 4.71
CA GLU A 338 10.94 11.66 6.16
C GLU A 338 9.90 10.59 6.45
N PHE A 339 8.81 10.52 5.67
CA PHE A 339 7.84 9.44 5.78
C PHE A 339 8.50 8.06 5.61
N LEU A 340 9.28 7.88 4.53
CA LEU A 340 9.99 6.64 4.23
C LEU A 340 11.05 6.29 5.29
N ALA A 341 11.71 7.29 5.89
CA ALA A 341 12.69 7.06 6.95
C ALA A 341 12.04 6.58 8.26
N LEU A 342 10.78 6.96 8.51
CA LEU A 342 10.08 6.62 9.76
C LEU A 342 9.25 5.34 9.65
N ILE A 343 8.68 5.04 8.48
CA ILE A 343 7.61 4.04 8.36
C ILE A 343 8.04 2.65 8.85
N GLN A 344 9.27 2.21 8.55
CA GLN A 344 9.78 0.92 8.99
C GLN A 344 9.99 0.84 10.51
N GLY A 345 10.50 1.92 11.11
CA GLY A 345 10.64 2.02 12.57
C GLY A 345 9.28 2.04 13.29
N VAL A 346 8.28 2.68 12.71
CA VAL A 346 6.90 2.65 13.23
C VAL A 346 6.32 1.24 13.11
N ARG A 347 6.55 0.59 11.97
CA ARG A 347 6.05 -0.75 11.66
C ARG A 347 6.60 -1.80 12.61
N SER A 348 7.88 -1.74 12.97
CA SER A 348 8.48 -2.67 13.93
C SER A 348 7.90 -2.55 15.35
N LEU A 349 7.42 -1.36 15.74
CA LEU A 349 6.74 -1.13 17.02
C LEU A 349 5.30 -1.63 17.03
N THR A 350 4.63 -1.68 15.86
CA THR A 350 3.20 -2.00 15.76
C THR A 350 2.95 -3.45 15.39
N PHE A 351 3.68 -3.98 14.42
CA PHE A 351 3.52 -5.33 13.88
C PHE A 351 4.35 -6.36 14.66
N THR A 352 4.23 -6.33 15.99
CA THR A 352 4.85 -7.36 16.84
C THR A 352 4.02 -8.65 16.79
N LYS A 353 4.69 -9.80 16.95
CA LYS A 353 4.03 -11.12 17.01
C LYS A 353 2.86 -11.12 18.00
N THR A 354 3.06 -10.53 19.18
CA THR A 354 2.05 -10.42 20.23
C THR A 354 0.86 -9.56 19.83
N THR A 355 1.09 -8.41 19.19
CA THR A 355 0.00 -7.53 18.71
C THR A 355 -0.82 -8.24 17.63
N ILE A 356 -0.16 -8.92 16.70
CA ILE A 356 -0.82 -9.63 15.59
C ILE A 356 -1.67 -10.78 16.12
N GLN A 357 -1.11 -11.64 16.96
CA GLN A 357 -1.87 -12.73 17.57
C GLN A 357 -3.03 -12.22 18.42
N ALA A 358 -2.85 -11.11 19.14
CA ALA A 358 -3.95 -10.45 19.83
C ALA A 358 -5.03 -9.96 18.86
N ALA A 359 -4.65 -9.40 17.70
CA ALA A 359 -5.58 -8.97 16.67
C ALA A 359 -6.49 -10.09 16.17
N PHE A 360 -5.92 -11.23 15.78
CA PHE A 360 -6.69 -12.41 15.37
C PHE A 360 -7.55 -12.97 16.50
N ARG A 361 -7.06 -12.90 17.74
CA ARG A 361 -7.80 -13.35 18.91
C ARG A 361 -8.96 -12.42 19.25
N GLU A 362 -8.84 -11.12 19.02
CA GLU A 362 -9.92 -10.14 19.25
C GLU A 362 -11.04 -10.24 18.21
N THR A 363 -10.72 -10.64 16.99
CA THR A 363 -11.70 -10.84 15.90
C THR A 363 -12.33 -12.23 15.89
N GLY A 364 -11.90 -13.14 16.79
CA GLY A 364 -12.46 -14.49 16.89
C GLY A 364 -12.08 -15.41 15.73
N ILE A 365 -11.13 -15.00 14.88
CA ILE A 365 -10.64 -15.80 13.75
C ILE A 365 -9.65 -16.86 14.26
N PHE A 366 -8.66 -16.46 15.08
CA PHE A 366 -7.70 -17.38 15.70
C PHE A 366 -7.33 -17.00 17.14
N PRO A 367 -7.45 -17.92 18.12
CA PRO A 367 -8.17 -19.19 18.03
C PRO A 367 -9.62 -18.99 17.59
N PHE A 368 -10.15 -19.94 16.81
CA PHE A 368 -11.46 -19.80 16.20
C PHE A 368 -12.56 -19.74 17.28
N ASN A 369 -13.10 -18.54 17.50
CA ASN A 369 -14.10 -18.25 18.52
C ASN A 369 -15.03 -17.10 18.07
N PRO A 370 -16.06 -17.40 17.25
CA PRO A 370 -17.03 -16.42 16.78
C PRO A 370 -17.76 -15.67 17.91
N ARG A 371 -17.98 -16.33 19.06
CA ARG A 371 -18.71 -15.75 20.20
C ARG A 371 -18.10 -14.45 20.67
N LYS A 372 -16.77 -14.30 20.57
CA LYS A 372 -16.10 -13.08 21.00
C LYS A 372 -16.62 -11.82 20.28
N VAL A 373 -16.87 -11.93 18.98
CA VAL A 373 -17.42 -10.84 18.17
C VAL A 373 -18.94 -10.76 18.36
N LEU A 374 -19.64 -11.89 18.30
CA LEU A 374 -21.09 -11.95 18.44
C LEU A 374 -21.58 -11.39 19.78
N ASP A 375 -20.92 -11.74 20.88
CA ASP A 375 -21.23 -11.24 22.23
C ASP A 375 -20.91 -9.75 22.36
N LYS A 376 -19.92 -9.24 21.61
CA LYS A 376 -19.57 -7.81 21.61
C LYS A 376 -20.63 -6.99 20.88
N VAL A 377 -21.11 -7.49 19.73
CA VAL A 377 -22.25 -6.90 19.00
C VAL A 377 -23.52 -6.94 19.87
N ALA A 378 -23.77 -8.07 20.55
CA ALA A 378 -24.89 -8.19 21.48
C ALA A 378 -24.78 -7.24 22.69
N ARG A 379 -23.59 -7.06 23.27
CA ARG A 379 -23.34 -6.15 24.41
C ARG A 379 -23.37 -4.67 24.04
N ARG A 380 -22.96 -4.29 22.83
CA ARG A 380 -23.12 -2.91 22.32
C ARG A 380 -24.58 -2.46 22.29
N ARG A 381 -25.54 -3.41 22.31
CA ARG A 381 -26.97 -3.12 22.48
C ARG A 381 -27.33 -2.60 23.88
N GLN A 382 -26.44 -2.71 24.89
CA GLN A 382 -26.84 -2.55 26.29
C GLN A 382 -26.25 -1.38 27.09
N LEU A 383 -25.11 -0.74 26.77
CA LEU A 383 -24.57 0.31 27.69
C LEU A 383 -23.72 1.44 27.06
N THR A 384 -23.91 2.64 27.64
CA THR A 384 -23.06 3.86 27.62
C THR A 384 -21.89 3.73 28.61
N PRO A 385 -20.66 4.23 28.34
CA PRO A 385 -19.51 4.00 29.22
C PRO A 385 -19.25 5.12 30.25
N PRO A 386 -18.85 4.81 31.51
CA PRO A 386 -18.17 5.73 32.41
C PRO A 386 -16.63 5.60 32.34
N ASN A 387 -15.93 6.69 32.68
CA ASN A 387 -14.48 6.85 32.66
C ASN A 387 -13.74 6.15 33.85
N PRO A 388 -12.50 5.69 33.66
CA PRO A 388 -11.64 5.20 34.74
C PRO A 388 -10.76 6.30 35.39
N ALA A 389 -10.46 6.12 36.68
CA ALA A 389 -9.63 7.00 37.50
C ALA A 389 -8.11 6.67 37.42
N PRO A 390 -7.19 7.64 37.66
CA PRO A 390 -5.75 7.40 37.64
C PRO A 390 -5.14 7.26 39.04
N ASN A 391 -4.34 6.20 39.26
CA ASN A 391 -3.45 6.06 40.42
C ASN A 391 -2.00 6.36 40.01
N GLY A 392 -1.30 7.19 40.80
CA GLY A 392 0.11 7.55 40.59
C GLY A 392 1.08 6.74 41.46
N PRO A 393 2.37 6.63 41.07
CA PRO A 393 3.40 5.97 41.89
C PRO A 393 4.27 6.96 42.68
N HIS A 394 4.66 6.56 43.90
CA HIS A 394 5.67 7.22 44.75
C HIS A 394 7.09 6.71 44.46
N SER A 395 8.13 7.54 44.69
CA SER A 395 9.53 7.08 44.78
C SER A 395 10.42 7.94 45.72
N SER A 396 11.56 7.31 46.09
CA SER A 396 12.51 7.52 47.20
C SER A 396 13.65 8.58 46.95
N PRO A 397 14.63 8.79 47.90
CA PRO A 397 15.42 10.04 48.04
C PRO A 397 16.79 10.15 47.32
N PHE A 398 17.07 11.39 46.92
CA PHE A 398 18.31 12.17 46.65
C PHE A 398 19.59 11.58 46.00
N ARG A 399 19.98 12.26 44.90
CA ARG A 399 21.35 12.61 44.45
C ARG A 399 21.30 14.03 43.84
N THR A 400 22.45 14.69 43.72
CA THR A 400 22.64 16.04 43.12
C THR A 400 21.70 16.30 41.94
N PRO A 401 20.91 17.40 41.95
CA PRO A 401 19.90 17.63 40.94
C PRO A 401 20.53 17.84 39.56
N VAL A 402 20.35 16.87 38.66
CA VAL A 402 20.84 16.88 37.26
C VAL A 402 19.71 17.16 36.25
N THR A 403 18.47 17.34 36.74
CA THR A 403 17.30 17.62 35.92
C THR A 403 16.47 18.76 36.50
N LEU A 404 15.76 19.52 35.66
CA LEU A 404 14.85 20.59 36.08
C LEU A 404 13.84 20.15 37.14
N ARG A 405 13.35 18.90 37.06
CA ARG A 405 12.43 18.33 38.04
C ARG A 405 13.08 18.15 39.42
N GLN A 406 14.33 17.72 39.46
CA GLN A 406 15.09 17.60 40.70
C GLN A 406 15.47 18.98 41.26
N MET A 407 15.82 19.94 40.40
CA MET A 407 16.05 21.33 40.83
C MET A 407 14.80 21.95 41.46
N ASN A 408 13.63 21.77 40.85
CA ASN A 408 12.35 22.23 41.40
C ASN A 408 12.03 21.58 42.75
N LYS A 409 12.34 20.28 42.90
CA LYS A 409 12.12 19.55 44.15
C LYS A 409 13.00 20.11 45.28
N VAL A 410 14.30 20.27 45.03
CA VAL A 410 15.24 20.84 46.00
C VAL A 410 14.87 22.29 46.33
N ALA A 411 14.45 23.09 45.35
CA ALA A 411 13.99 24.46 45.59
C ALA A 411 12.74 24.52 46.48
N SER A 412 11.79 23.58 46.30
CA SER A 412 10.61 23.46 47.16
C SER A 412 10.99 23.11 48.59
N GLU A 413 11.89 22.13 48.77
CA GLU A 413 12.31 21.67 50.08
C GLU A 413 13.07 22.76 50.86
N ILE A 414 13.95 23.52 50.18
CA ILE A 414 14.63 24.67 50.79
C ILE A 414 13.60 25.73 51.21
N LYS A 415 12.59 25.99 50.38
CA LYS A 415 11.54 26.96 50.69
C LYS A 415 10.67 26.52 51.88
N ASP A 416 10.30 25.24 51.93
CA ASP A 416 9.50 24.67 53.02
C ASP A 416 10.29 24.68 54.33
N GLN A 417 11.58 24.35 54.29
CA GLN A 417 12.47 24.45 55.46
C GLN A 417 12.61 25.90 55.94
N MET A 418 12.84 26.86 55.04
CA MET A 418 12.95 28.28 55.41
C MET A 418 11.68 28.82 56.07
N ASN A 419 10.50 28.39 55.60
CA ASN A 419 9.21 28.79 56.18
C ASN A 419 8.96 28.16 57.56
N SER A 420 9.64 27.06 57.89
CA SER A 420 9.53 26.38 59.18
C SER A 420 10.43 26.95 60.28
N PHE A 421 11.35 27.88 59.95
CA PHE A 421 12.25 28.52 60.93
C PHE A 421 11.68 29.89 61.40
N PRO A 422 11.24 30.02 62.67
CA PRO A 422 10.51 31.21 63.13
C PRO A 422 11.33 32.50 63.22
N ASN A 423 12.66 32.42 63.27
CA ASN A 423 13.56 33.58 63.49
C ASN A 423 14.48 33.90 62.30
N LEU A 424 14.17 33.40 61.10
CA LEU A 424 14.99 33.66 59.93
C LEU A 424 14.73 35.09 59.40
N ASN A 425 15.78 35.90 59.23
CA ASN A 425 15.69 37.28 58.71
C ASN A 425 14.96 37.29 57.34
N ASP A 426 13.96 38.16 57.20
CA ASP A 426 13.16 38.27 55.98
C ASP A 426 13.98 38.71 54.76
N GLU A 427 15.01 39.55 54.96
CA GLU A 427 15.93 39.94 53.88
C GLU A 427 16.72 38.73 53.36
N PHE A 428 17.13 37.84 54.26
CA PHE A 428 17.80 36.60 53.90
C PHE A 428 16.85 35.64 53.18
N LYS A 429 15.57 35.56 53.61
CA LYS A 429 14.54 34.77 52.91
C LYS A 429 14.34 35.26 51.48
N ASP A 430 14.23 36.57 51.29
CA ASP A 430 14.02 37.17 49.98
C ASP A 430 15.22 36.98 49.06
N ASN A 431 16.44 37.12 49.59
CA ASN A 431 17.66 36.89 48.83
C ASN A 431 17.77 35.43 48.36
N ILE A 432 17.45 34.45 49.21
CA ILE A 432 17.43 33.03 48.81
C ILE A 432 16.29 32.76 47.81
N ASN A 433 15.09 33.30 48.02
CA ASN A 433 13.99 33.14 47.08
C ASN A 433 14.33 33.70 45.68
N ARG A 434 15.01 34.85 45.63
CA ARG A 434 15.52 35.45 44.38
C ARG A 434 16.59 34.57 43.74
N PHE A 435 17.53 34.03 44.53
CA PHE A 435 18.56 33.12 44.04
C PHE A 435 17.97 31.82 43.47
N LEU A 436 17.04 31.17 44.20
CA LEU A 436 16.34 29.96 43.73
C LEU A 436 15.57 30.23 42.44
N SER A 437 14.84 31.34 42.38
CA SER A 437 14.09 31.74 41.19
C SER A 437 15.02 31.99 39.99
N GLY A 438 16.16 32.67 40.20
CA GLY A 438 17.17 32.90 39.18
C GLY A 438 17.84 31.62 38.68
N ALA A 439 18.20 30.71 39.60
CA ALA A 439 18.80 29.42 39.26
C ALA A 439 17.83 28.51 38.47
N LEU A 440 16.54 28.51 38.82
CA LEU A 440 15.51 27.80 38.06
C LEU A 440 15.30 28.40 36.67
N ALA A 441 15.31 29.73 36.55
CA ALA A 441 15.20 30.42 35.27
C ALA A 441 16.40 30.09 34.35
N GLN A 442 17.63 30.19 34.86
CA GLN A 442 18.85 29.85 34.12
C GLN A 442 18.90 28.36 33.74
N GLY A 443 18.52 27.45 34.65
CA GLY A 443 18.43 26.02 34.34
C GLY A 443 17.40 25.72 33.26
N THR A 444 16.28 26.46 33.25
CA THR A 444 15.24 26.32 32.23
C THR A 444 15.74 26.84 30.88
N GLU A 445 16.38 28.01 30.87
CA GLU A 445 16.99 28.58 29.67
C GLU A 445 18.09 27.67 29.11
N LEU A 446 18.94 27.07 29.95
CA LEU A 446 19.97 26.13 29.53
C LEU A 446 19.38 24.86 28.88
N VAL A 447 18.32 24.28 29.47
CA VAL A 447 17.66 23.12 28.87
C VAL A 447 16.97 23.48 27.54
N HIS A 448 16.40 24.68 27.45
CA HIS A 448 15.78 25.18 26.23
C HIS A 448 16.83 25.42 25.13
N THR A 449 17.94 26.08 25.45
CA THR A 449 19.04 26.35 24.51
C THR A 449 19.74 25.07 24.04
N LEU A 450 19.99 24.11 24.94
CA LEU A 450 20.52 22.80 24.56
C LEU A 450 19.57 22.04 23.62
N ARG A 451 18.26 22.13 23.87
CA ARG A 451 17.24 21.55 22.99
C ARG A 451 17.22 22.25 21.63
N ASP A 452 17.26 23.58 21.60
CA ASP A 452 17.24 24.37 20.37
C ASP A 452 18.52 24.20 19.54
N LEU A 453 19.69 24.03 20.19
CA LEU A 453 20.94 23.68 19.51
C LEU A 453 20.93 22.26 18.95
N GLY A 454 20.30 21.31 19.66
CA GLY A 454 20.05 19.97 19.13
C GLY A 454 19.16 19.98 17.88
N ARG A 455 18.09 20.78 17.91
CA ARG A 455 17.15 20.97 16.79
C ARG A 455 17.84 21.54 15.55
N THR A 456 18.59 22.63 15.70
CA THR A 456 19.29 23.26 14.57
C THR A 456 20.31 22.31 13.95
N ARG A 457 21.06 21.56 14.76
CA ARG A 457 22.02 20.57 14.28
C ARG A 457 21.35 19.42 13.52
N LEU A 458 20.21 18.92 13.99
CA LEU A 458 19.48 17.84 13.31
C LEU A 458 18.80 18.32 12.02
N ALA A 459 18.21 19.52 12.02
CA ALA A 459 17.68 20.15 10.82
C ALA A 459 18.78 20.38 9.76
N GLU A 460 19.96 20.84 10.17
CA GLU A 460 21.11 21.03 9.28
C GLU A 460 21.62 19.71 8.71
N GLN A 461 21.78 18.67 9.55
CA GLN A 461 22.17 17.33 9.10
C GLN A 461 21.16 16.75 8.09
N THR A 462 19.87 16.94 8.35
CA THR A 462 18.80 16.49 7.45
C THR A 462 18.86 17.23 6.11
N ALA A 463 19.06 18.56 6.13
CA ALA A 463 19.24 19.35 4.92
C ALA A 463 20.51 18.97 4.13
N GLN A 464 21.63 18.72 4.82
CA GLN A 464 22.86 18.24 4.20
C GLN A 464 22.67 16.85 3.57
N ARG A 465 21.99 15.92 4.26
CA ARG A 465 21.63 14.60 3.69
C ARG A 465 20.80 14.75 2.43
N ARG A 466 19.77 15.60 2.43
CA ARG A 466 18.93 15.88 1.25
C ARG A 466 19.76 16.42 0.07
N ARG A 467 20.70 17.35 0.31
CA ARG A 467 21.60 17.89 -0.72
C ARG A 467 22.57 16.85 -1.27
N SER A 468 23.02 15.92 -0.44
CA SER A 468 23.96 14.86 -0.85
C SER A 468 23.32 13.80 -1.77
N MET A 469 22.01 13.57 -1.66
CA MET A 469 21.32 12.57 -2.47
C MET A 469 20.99 13.15 -3.84
N LYS A 470 21.57 12.61 -4.91
CA LYS A 470 21.16 12.97 -6.28
C LYS A 470 19.72 12.51 -6.51
N ASN A 471 18.90 13.40 -7.07
CA ASN A 471 17.51 13.14 -7.45
C ASN A 471 17.41 12.88 -8.96
N LYS A 472 17.46 11.61 -9.35
CA LYS A 472 17.28 11.16 -10.73
C LYS A 472 16.02 10.30 -10.82
N GLN A 473 15.36 10.35 -11.96
CA GLN A 473 14.23 9.47 -12.25
C GLN A 473 14.76 8.07 -12.60
N LEU A 474 14.21 7.03 -11.98
CA LEU A 474 14.61 5.64 -12.19
C LEU A 474 13.66 4.91 -13.15
N GLN A 475 12.35 5.06 -12.95
CA GLN A 475 11.33 4.35 -13.70
C GLN A 475 10.02 5.16 -13.74
N SER A 476 9.29 5.06 -14.85
CA SER A 476 7.93 5.59 -14.96
C SER A 476 6.90 4.53 -14.56
N GLY A 477 6.06 4.84 -13.58
CA GLY A 477 4.99 3.98 -13.10
C GLY A 477 5.44 2.64 -12.52
N GLY A 478 4.45 1.78 -12.26
CA GLY A 478 4.67 0.40 -11.80
C GLY A 478 5.25 0.31 -10.39
N VAL A 479 5.79 -0.86 -10.07
CA VAL A 479 6.34 -1.18 -8.75
C VAL A 479 7.83 -1.47 -8.85
N LEU A 480 8.58 -1.13 -7.80
CA LEU A 480 10.00 -1.43 -7.65
C LEU A 480 10.28 -1.86 -6.21
N THR A 481 11.05 -2.94 -6.05
CA THR A 481 11.62 -3.27 -4.73
C THR A 481 12.76 -2.30 -4.41
N VAL A 482 12.96 -2.02 -3.12
CA VAL A 482 14.07 -1.18 -2.66
C VAL A 482 15.41 -1.75 -3.08
N ALA A 483 15.60 -3.08 -3.02
CA ALA A 483 16.81 -3.74 -3.47
C ALA A 483 17.07 -3.52 -4.98
N GLN A 484 16.07 -3.72 -5.84
CA GLN A 484 16.21 -3.48 -7.28
C GLN A 484 16.56 -2.02 -7.58
N ALA A 485 15.84 -1.08 -6.98
CA ALA A 485 16.08 0.34 -7.21
C ALA A 485 17.46 0.80 -6.69
N ARG A 486 17.93 0.26 -5.56
CA ARG A 486 19.30 0.49 -5.07
C ARG A 486 20.35 -0.06 -6.04
N GLY A 487 20.09 -1.23 -6.65
CA GLY A 487 20.89 -1.79 -7.74
C GLY A 487 20.99 -0.83 -8.93
N MET A 488 19.86 -0.31 -9.41
CA MET A 488 19.81 0.68 -10.50
C MET A 488 20.60 1.95 -10.15
N VAL A 489 20.47 2.48 -8.93
CA VAL A 489 21.22 3.66 -8.47
C VAL A 489 22.72 3.38 -8.46
N GLN A 490 23.13 2.19 -8.04
CA GLN A 490 24.55 1.83 -8.01
C GLN A 490 25.12 1.69 -9.42
N GLU A 491 24.38 1.08 -10.35
CA GLU A 491 24.76 0.97 -11.75
C GLU A 491 24.93 2.35 -12.39
N MET A 492 23.97 3.27 -12.18
CA MET A 492 24.07 4.65 -12.65
C MET A 492 25.30 5.38 -12.10
N ARG A 493 25.69 5.13 -10.84
CA ARG A 493 26.90 5.72 -10.24
C ARG A 493 28.16 5.14 -10.89
N ASN A 494 28.20 3.84 -11.12
CA ASN A 494 29.32 3.18 -11.79
C ASN A 494 29.50 3.70 -13.21
N ASP A 495 28.41 3.89 -13.96
CA ASP A 495 28.43 4.48 -15.30
C ASP A 495 28.93 5.92 -15.32
N GLU A 496 28.49 6.74 -14.36
CA GLU A 496 28.93 8.13 -14.22
C GLU A 496 30.43 8.20 -13.92
N LEU A 497 30.93 7.34 -13.03
CA LEU A 497 32.35 7.19 -12.74
C LEU A 497 33.15 6.72 -13.96
N ALA A 498 32.64 5.73 -14.71
CA ALA A 498 33.29 5.24 -15.92
C ALA A 498 33.35 6.31 -17.04
N ARG A 499 32.33 7.17 -17.14
CA ARG A 499 32.36 8.33 -18.06
C ARG A 499 33.37 9.37 -17.60
N ALA A 500 33.42 9.70 -16.32
CA ALA A 500 34.39 10.64 -15.77
C ALA A 500 35.83 10.18 -15.99
N ARG A 501 36.13 8.89 -15.74
CA ARG A 501 37.44 8.28 -16.03
C ARG A 501 37.84 8.43 -17.50
N ARG A 502 36.92 8.15 -18.43
CA ARG A 502 37.18 8.33 -19.88
C ARG A 502 37.48 9.79 -20.26
N VAL A 503 36.85 10.76 -19.61
CA VAL A 503 37.13 12.19 -19.83
C VAL A 503 38.53 12.55 -19.34
N VAL A 504 38.90 12.10 -18.14
CA VAL A 504 40.25 12.31 -17.57
C VAL A 504 41.32 11.67 -18.45
N GLU A 505 41.16 10.40 -18.83
CA GLU A 505 42.11 9.71 -19.72
C GLU A 505 42.27 10.42 -21.07
N ARG A 506 41.17 10.97 -21.63
CA ARG A 506 41.22 11.74 -22.88
C ARG A 506 41.98 13.05 -22.69
N ALA A 507 41.77 13.75 -21.57
CA ALA A 507 42.49 14.98 -21.24
C ALA A 507 43.99 14.72 -21.02
N GLU A 508 44.35 13.66 -20.29
CA GLU A 508 45.73 13.24 -20.08
C GLU A 508 46.43 12.88 -21.40
N LYS A 509 45.76 12.11 -22.28
CA LYS A 509 46.28 11.81 -23.63
C LYS A 509 46.47 13.06 -24.47
N GLN A 510 45.54 14.00 -24.41
CA GLN A 510 45.67 15.29 -25.12
C GLN A 510 46.82 16.12 -24.58
N HIS A 511 46.97 16.20 -23.25
CA HIS A 511 48.08 16.89 -22.60
C HIS A 511 49.42 16.27 -23.00
N HIS A 512 49.55 14.93 -22.91
CA HIS A 512 50.73 14.21 -23.32
C HIS A 512 51.10 14.44 -24.79
N ASN A 513 50.11 14.38 -25.69
CA ASN A 513 50.31 14.67 -27.12
C ASN A 513 50.70 16.14 -27.35
N GLY A 514 50.14 17.07 -26.59
CA GLY A 514 50.49 18.49 -26.60
C GLY A 514 51.95 18.72 -26.21
N CYS A 515 52.39 18.14 -25.08
CA CYS A 515 53.78 18.17 -24.64
C CYS A 515 54.71 17.59 -25.70
N LYS A 516 54.37 16.41 -26.25
CA LYS A 516 55.17 15.76 -27.31
C LYS A 516 55.31 16.66 -28.56
N LYS A 517 54.24 17.33 -28.97
CA LYS A 517 54.27 18.28 -30.09
C LYS A 517 55.17 19.48 -29.77
N TRP A 518 55.05 20.04 -28.56
CA TRP A 518 55.87 21.17 -28.14
C TRP A 518 57.36 20.83 -28.08
N PHE A 519 57.73 19.70 -27.48
CA PHE A 519 59.11 19.20 -27.48
C PHE A 519 59.65 18.95 -28.89
N SER A 520 58.82 18.41 -29.79
CA SER A 520 59.20 18.18 -31.19
C SER A 520 59.50 19.50 -31.92
N GLU A 521 58.64 20.52 -31.76
CA GLU A 521 58.87 21.84 -32.35
C GLU A 521 60.08 22.55 -31.73
N ALA A 522 60.25 22.52 -30.41
CA ALA A 522 61.42 23.05 -29.73
C ALA A 522 62.71 22.37 -30.22
N ALA A 523 62.68 21.05 -30.44
CA ALA A 523 63.80 20.30 -30.99
C ALA A 523 64.11 20.69 -32.44
N LYS A 524 63.10 20.95 -33.28
CA LYS A 524 63.29 21.44 -34.66
C LYS A 524 63.93 22.83 -34.67
N ILE A 525 63.42 23.76 -33.87
CA ILE A 525 63.96 25.13 -33.74
C ILE A 525 65.41 25.07 -33.25
N SER A 526 65.68 24.28 -32.21
CA SER A 526 67.02 24.11 -31.66
C SER A 526 68.01 23.56 -32.69
N ARG A 527 67.60 22.60 -33.53
CA ARG A 527 68.43 22.12 -34.65
C ARG A 527 68.74 23.22 -35.64
N ARG A 528 67.74 24.01 -36.04
CA ARG A 528 67.91 25.14 -36.97
C ARG A 528 68.91 26.18 -36.43
N TRP A 529 68.75 26.58 -35.17
CA TRP A 529 69.65 27.55 -34.53
C TRP A 529 71.10 27.04 -34.39
N ARG A 530 71.31 25.73 -34.22
CA ARG A 530 72.67 25.15 -34.24
C ARG A 530 73.30 25.21 -35.64
N ILE A 531 72.52 24.98 -36.69
CA ILE A 531 72.97 25.16 -38.08
C ILE A 531 73.39 26.62 -38.29
N GLU A 532 72.54 27.57 -37.90
CA GLU A 532 72.79 29.01 -38.02
C GLU A 532 73.90 29.55 -37.07
N GLY A 533 74.39 28.75 -36.11
CA GLY A 533 75.45 29.16 -35.17
C GLY A 533 75.03 29.95 -33.95
N ARG A 534 73.72 30.08 -33.73
CA ARG A 534 73.15 30.76 -32.56
C ARG A 534 73.17 29.88 -31.30
N LEU A 535 73.37 28.57 -31.45
CA LEU A 535 73.50 27.60 -30.34
C LEU A 535 74.74 26.74 -30.55
N GLN A 536 75.44 26.40 -29.46
CA GLN A 536 76.60 25.51 -29.50
C GLN A 536 76.23 24.06 -29.93
N PRO A 537 77.16 23.31 -30.55
CA PRO A 537 76.97 21.90 -30.89
C PRO A 537 76.59 21.08 -29.65
N MET A 538 75.59 20.21 -29.78
CA MET A 538 75.14 19.35 -28.69
C MET A 538 75.67 17.93 -28.91
N TYR A 539 76.31 17.37 -27.88
CA TYR A 539 76.74 15.98 -27.83
C TYR A 539 75.59 15.10 -27.33
N VAL A 540 75.12 14.17 -28.16
CA VAL A 540 74.06 13.22 -27.80
C VAL A 540 74.71 11.89 -27.50
N ILE A 541 74.48 11.38 -26.29
CA ILE A 541 74.92 10.05 -25.87
C ILE A 541 73.85 9.07 -26.32
N ASP A 542 74.14 8.28 -27.37
CA ASP A 542 73.19 7.27 -27.88
C ASP A 542 73.23 6.01 -27.00
N ASN A 543 74.35 5.71 -26.33
CA ASN A 543 74.53 4.61 -25.35
C ASN A 543 75.65 4.96 -24.34
N PRO A 544 75.73 4.31 -23.16
CA PRO A 544 76.84 4.52 -22.22
C PRO A 544 78.19 4.23 -22.90
N GLY A 545 79.02 5.27 -23.09
CA GLY A 545 80.32 5.18 -23.76
C GLY A 545 80.33 5.48 -25.26
N SER A 546 79.17 5.69 -25.91
CA SER A 546 79.11 6.15 -27.31
C SER A 546 78.18 7.35 -27.47
N GLY A 547 78.71 8.44 -28.01
CA GLY A 547 77.91 9.60 -28.38
C GLY A 547 78.41 10.24 -29.66
N ARG A 548 77.54 11.06 -30.24
CA ARG A 548 77.83 11.83 -31.45
C ARG A 548 77.49 13.28 -31.25
N LEU A 549 78.29 14.16 -31.84
CA LEU A 549 77.90 15.54 -32.03
C LEU A 549 76.77 15.58 -33.05
N LEU A 550 75.66 16.24 -32.72
CA LEU A 550 74.66 16.64 -33.69
C LEU A 550 75.34 17.65 -34.65
N ARG A 551 75.91 17.15 -35.75
CA ARG A 551 76.65 17.96 -36.72
C ARG A 551 75.72 19.04 -37.32
N ARG A 552 76.30 20.23 -37.53
CA ARG A 552 75.82 21.15 -38.56
C ARG A 552 75.87 20.38 -39.88
N ALA A 553 74.73 20.23 -40.55
CA ALA A 553 74.73 19.71 -41.91
C ALA A 553 75.54 20.65 -42.80
#